data_AF-A0A0Q5H4D9-F1
#
_entry.id   AF-A0A0Q5H4D9-F1
#
_cell.length_a   1.000
_cell.length_b   1.000
_cell.length_c   1.000
_cell.angle_alpha   90.00
_cell.angle_beta   90.00
_cell.angle_gamma   90.00
#
_symmetry.space_group_name_H-M   'P 1'
#
loop_
_entity.id
_entity.type
_entity.pdbx_description
1 polymer ?
#
loop_
_entity_poly.entity_id
_entity_poly.type
_entity_poly.pdbx_seq_one_letter_code
_entity_poly.pdbx_strand_id
1 'polypeptide(L)'
;MKISKIALASFMFIAMSASAMPQHQSGSHGGAGHEMANMHSMHKSSPNAAKAPYEQQFLDTMAMHHQMAMHMASLVDSRTDSQHLKDMAKKMMAEQEKEIAQLKGWKEQWYAGKPEAMNMKMPGMPESMKGMSSEKLTSAKGEQFDRQFVDMMTQHHKGAIKMAQTAAPKLQHAEVKEFANKLVEMQKKEVAHMAEMKKSWAAPKK
;
A
#
# COMPACT_ATOMS: atom_id res chain seq x y z
N MET A 1 30.57 -28.00 -35.84
CA MET A 1 29.17 -27.79 -35.40
C MET A 1 29.16 -27.59 -33.89
N LYS A 2 28.79 -26.39 -33.42
CA LYS A 2 28.76 -26.03 -31.99
C LYS A 2 27.41 -26.46 -31.41
N ILE A 3 27.43 -27.29 -30.38
CA ILE A 3 26.23 -27.69 -29.61
C ILE A 3 26.12 -26.74 -28.42
N SER A 4 25.06 -25.93 -28.40
CA SER A 4 24.72 -25.02 -27.30
C SER A 4 24.43 -25.79 -26.01
N LYS A 5 25.11 -25.42 -24.92
CA LYS A 5 24.75 -25.86 -23.57
C LYS A 5 23.63 -24.95 -23.06
N ILE A 6 22.43 -25.51 -22.92
CA ILE A 6 21.30 -24.92 -22.20
C ILE A 6 21.59 -25.12 -20.71
N ALA A 7 21.77 -24.03 -19.97
CA ALA A 7 21.84 -24.08 -18.51
C ALA A 7 20.42 -24.12 -17.94
N LEU A 8 19.98 -25.29 -17.48
CA LEU A 8 18.84 -25.40 -16.57
C LEU A 8 19.31 -24.97 -15.17
N ALA A 9 18.84 -23.82 -14.70
CA ALA A 9 18.93 -23.47 -13.29
C ALA A 9 17.83 -24.23 -12.53
N SER A 10 18.20 -25.32 -11.84
CA SER A 10 17.34 -25.98 -10.87
C SER A 10 17.24 -25.11 -9.62
N PHE A 11 16.05 -24.61 -9.31
CA PHE A 11 15.74 -24.00 -8.02
C PHE A 11 15.53 -25.11 -6.99
N MET A 12 16.47 -25.23 -6.06
CA MET A 12 16.38 -26.12 -4.91
C MET A 12 15.50 -25.44 -3.85
N PHE A 13 14.31 -25.97 -3.60
CA PHE A 13 13.47 -25.59 -2.46
C PHE A 13 14.08 -26.17 -1.19
N ILE A 14 14.66 -25.33 -0.34
CA ILE A 14 15.01 -25.67 1.04
C ILE A 14 13.77 -25.39 1.89
N ALA A 15 13.10 -26.44 2.33
CA ALA A 15 12.09 -26.36 3.37
C ALA A 15 12.79 -26.15 4.73
N MET A 16 12.71 -24.93 5.29
CA MET A 16 13.09 -24.69 6.67
C MET A 16 11.88 -24.86 7.60
N SER A 17 12.14 -25.62 8.65
CA SER A 17 11.28 -26.07 9.73
C SER A 17 10.61 -24.92 10.52
N ALA A 18 9.35 -25.15 10.87
CA ALA A 18 8.53 -24.29 11.72
C ALA A 18 9.18 -24.05 13.09
N SER A 19 9.45 -22.78 13.39
CA SER A 19 9.81 -22.32 14.74
C SER A 19 8.62 -21.55 15.33
N ALA A 20 8.32 -21.84 16.59
CA ALA A 20 7.17 -21.36 17.34
C ALA A 20 7.07 -19.83 17.39
N MET A 21 5.82 -19.34 17.29
CA MET A 21 5.48 -17.92 17.39
C MET A 21 5.72 -17.40 18.83
N PRO A 22 6.35 -16.23 19.03
CA PRO A 22 6.36 -15.57 20.32
C PRO A 22 5.01 -14.90 20.59
N GLN A 23 4.41 -15.15 21.75
CA GLN A 23 3.28 -14.39 22.27
C GLN A 23 3.68 -12.92 22.43
N HIS A 24 2.98 -12.02 21.74
CA HIS A 24 3.16 -10.59 21.88
C HIS A 24 2.54 -10.13 23.21
N GLN A 25 3.40 -9.70 24.15
CA GLN A 25 2.97 -9.04 25.37
C GLN A 25 2.39 -7.66 25.05
N SER A 26 1.27 -7.37 25.72
CA SER A 26 0.67 -6.05 25.85
C SER A 26 1.65 -5.10 26.52
N GLY A 27 2.11 -4.09 25.78
CA GLY A 27 3.00 -3.02 26.24
C GLY A 27 2.34 -1.65 26.09
N SER A 28 2.39 -0.88 27.17
CA SER A 28 1.66 0.35 27.44
C SER A 28 2.10 1.58 26.62
N HIS A 29 1.12 2.34 26.13
CA HIS A 29 1.07 3.80 25.93
C HIS A 29 2.40 4.57 25.77
N GLY A 30 2.88 4.67 24.53
CA GLY A 30 3.96 5.59 24.15
C GLY A 30 4.15 5.83 22.63
N GLY A 31 3.50 5.04 21.76
CA GLY A 31 3.76 5.06 20.31
C GLY A 31 3.14 6.22 19.51
N ALA A 32 1.99 6.75 19.97
CA ALA A 32 1.20 7.70 19.17
C ALA A 32 1.95 9.00 18.80
N GLY A 33 2.85 9.48 19.67
CA GLY A 33 3.62 10.70 19.44
C GLY A 33 4.72 10.56 18.37
N HIS A 34 5.38 9.40 18.30
CA HIS A 34 6.41 9.11 17.30
C HIS A 34 5.80 8.78 15.93
N GLU A 35 4.64 8.12 15.90
CA GLU A 35 3.92 7.80 14.67
C GLU A 35 3.35 9.05 13.97
N MET A 36 2.80 9.99 14.75
CA MET A 36 2.28 11.27 14.25
C MET A 36 3.40 12.20 13.74
N ALA A 37 4.57 12.20 14.38
CA ALA A 37 5.75 12.94 13.91
C ALA A 37 6.28 12.38 12.57
N ASN A 38 6.20 11.06 12.37
CA ASN A 38 6.61 10.43 11.11
C ASN A 38 5.62 10.75 9.96
N MET A 39 4.31 10.81 10.23
CA MET A 39 3.31 11.26 9.24
C MET A 39 3.54 12.71 8.78
N HIS A 40 4.00 13.61 9.66
CA HIS A 40 4.33 14.99 9.28
C HIS A 40 5.51 15.07 8.29
N SER A 41 6.46 14.12 8.36
CA SER A 41 7.60 14.03 7.46
C SER A 41 7.26 13.36 6.11
N MET A 42 6.17 12.56 6.07
CA MET A 42 5.65 11.90 4.86
C MET A 42 5.06 12.86 3.81
N HIS A 43 5.09 14.17 4.03
CA HIS A 43 4.60 15.16 3.05
C HIS A 43 5.69 15.73 2.14
N LYS A 44 6.95 15.33 2.31
CA LYS A 44 8.07 15.85 1.51
C LYS A 44 8.72 14.75 0.67
N SER A 45 9.05 15.08 -0.58
CA SER A 45 9.88 14.21 -1.41
C SER A 45 11.28 14.06 -0.78
N SER A 46 11.90 12.90 -0.97
CA SER A 46 13.31 12.71 -0.63
C SER A 46 14.18 13.75 -1.35
N PRO A 47 15.25 14.29 -0.74
CA PRO A 47 16.10 15.30 -1.37
C PRO A 47 16.72 14.85 -2.71
N ASN A 48 16.98 13.55 -2.86
CA ASN A 48 17.53 12.91 -4.05
C ASN A 48 16.48 12.46 -5.07
N ALA A 49 15.17 12.60 -4.79
CA ALA A 49 14.11 12.04 -5.63
C ALA A 49 14.22 12.50 -7.10
N ALA A 50 14.43 13.80 -7.34
CA ALA A 50 14.54 14.35 -8.69
C ALA A 50 15.74 13.84 -9.50
N LYS A 51 16.77 13.30 -8.84
CA LYS A 51 17.99 12.76 -9.45
C LYS A 51 17.98 11.23 -9.57
N ALA A 52 17.04 10.57 -8.90
CA ALA A 52 16.93 9.11 -8.90
C ALA A 52 16.22 8.62 -10.18
N PRO A 53 16.52 7.39 -10.65
CA PRO A 53 15.76 6.74 -11.71
C PRO A 53 14.25 6.77 -11.41
N TYR A 54 13.44 6.99 -12.43
CA TYR A 54 11.99 7.15 -12.24
C TYR A 54 11.32 5.89 -11.66
N GLU A 55 11.79 4.70 -12.05
CA GLU A 55 11.33 3.46 -11.45
C GLU A 55 11.73 3.33 -9.98
N GLN A 56 12.95 3.74 -9.60
CA GLN A 56 13.33 3.79 -8.18
C GLN A 56 12.36 4.69 -7.39
N GLN A 57 12.02 5.87 -7.94
CA GLN A 57 11.03 6.76 -7.33
C GLN A 57 9.67 6.06 -7.19
N PHE A 58 9.23 5.31 -8.20
CA PHE A 58 7.96 4.58 -8.15
C PHE A 58 7.96 3.49 -7.08
N LEU A 59 9.02 2.68 -7.00
CA LEU A 59 9.17 1.63 -5.98
C LEU A 59 9.10 2.21 -4.57
N ASP A 60 9.91 3.24 -4.30
CA ASP A 60 9.98 3.88 -2.98
C ASP A 60 8.67 4.60 -2.63
N THR A 61 8.06 5.30 -3.59
CA THR A 61 6.81 6.05 -3.36
C THR A 61 5.61 5.13 -3.18
N MET A 62 5.47 4.08 -4.00
CA MET A 62 4.34 3.14 -3.90
C MET A 62 4.42 2.29 -2.63
N ALA A 63 5.63 1.90 -2.20
CA ALA A 63 5.80 1.18 -0.93
C ALA A 63 5.32 2.02 0.25
N MET A 64 5.71 3.30 0.30
CA MET A 64 5.23 4.23 1.34
C MET A 64 3.72 4.49 1.24
N HIS A 65 3.19 4.66 0.02
CA HIS A 65 1.76 4.82 -0.22
C HIS A 65 0.94 3.65 0.35
N HIS A 66 1.39 2.40 0.14
CA HIS A 66 0.74 1.23 0.73
C HIS A 66 0.84 1.20 2.26
N GLN A 67 1.97 1.63 2.85
CA GLN A 67 2.09 1.73 4.31
C GLN A 67 1.04 2.68 4.91
N MET A 68 0.69 3.77 4.20
CA MET A 68 -0.37 4.70 4.64
C MET A 68 -1.75 4.02 4.66
N ALA A 69 -2.08 3.23 3.63
CA ALA A 69 -3.34 2.48 3.60
C ALA A 69 -3.40 1.38 4.69
N MET A 70 -2.28 0.68 4.94
CA MET A 70 -2.19 -0.29 6.04
C MET A 70 -2.41 0.38 7.40
N HIS A 71 -1.84 1.57 7.64
CA HIS A 71 -2.07 2.31 8.87
C HIS A 71 -3.57 2.58 9.07
N MET A 72 -4.24 3.12 8.04
CA MET A 72 -5.69 3.37 8.11
C MET A 72 -6.49 2.10 8.36
N ALA A 73 -6.14 1.00 7.68
CA ALA A 73 -6.82 -0.28 7.82
C ALA A 73 -6.67 -0.88 9.23
N SER A 74 -5.57 -0.60 9.93
CA SER A 74 -5.34 -1.08 11.29
C SER A 74 -6.37 -0.54 12.29
N LEU A 75 -7.00 0.61 12.01
CA LEU A 75 -8.02 1.21 12.86
C LEU A 75 -9.34 0.42 12.84
N VAL A 76 -9.63 -0.28 11.74
CA VAL A 76 -10.96 -0.83 11.42
C VAL A 76 -11.50 -1.76 12.50
N ASP A 77 -10.67 -2.67 13.01
CA ASP A 77 -11.12 -3.70 13.96
C ASP A 77 -11.65 -3.08 15.27
N SER A 78 -11.03 -1.98 15.71
CA SER A 78 -11.38 -1.28 16.96
C SER A 78 -12.45 -0.19 16.81
N ARG A 79 -12.91 0.08 15.59
CA ARG A 79 -13.75 1.24 15.28
C ARG A 79 -15.12 0.91 14.71
N THR A 80 -15.35 -0.32 14.27
CA THR A 80 -16.65 -0.74 13.72
C THR A 80 -17.00 -2.17 14.10
N ASP A 81 -18.30 -2.49 14.03
CA ASP A 81 -18.84 -3.85 14.10
C ASP A 81 -19.17 -4.42 12.70
N SER A 82 -18.98 -3.63 11.64
CA SER A 82 -19.22 -4.06 10.26
C SER A 82 -18.26 -5.17 9.85
N GLN A 83 -18.74 -6.42 9.87
CA GLN A 83 -17.96 -7.58 9.47
C GLN A 83 -17.44 -7.44 8.03
N HIS A 84 -18.28 -6.91 7.15
CA HIS A 84 -17.91 -6.67 5.75
C HIS A 84 -16.72 -5.71 5.62
N LEU A 85 -16.67 -4.64 6.44
CA LEU A 85 -15.54 -3.71 6.43
C LEU A 85 -14.28 -4.33 7.06
N LYS A 86 -14.43 -5.11 8.13
CA LYS A 86 -13.32 -5.86 8.74
C LYS A 86 -12.68 -6.85 7.76
N ASP A 87 -13.50 -7.59 7.02
CA ASP A 87 -13.01 -8.57 6.05
C ASP A 87 -12.28 -7.90 4.89
N MET A 88 -12.83 -6.79 4.36
CA MET A 88 -12.16 -6.00 3.35
C MET A 88 -10.81 -5.46 3.85
N ALA A 89 -10.78 -4.86 5.05
CA ALA A 89 -9.56 -4.29 5.61
C ALA A 89 -8.46 -5.34 5.81
N LYS A 90 -8.81 -6.52 6.35
CA LYS A 90 -7.86 -7.63 6.52
C LYS A 90 -7.29 -8.11 5.18
N LYS A 91 -8.15 -8.27 4.16
CA LYS A 91 -7.71 -8.68 2.82
C LYS A 91 -6.76 -7.65 2.21
N MET A 92 -7.14 -6.37 2.25
CA MET A 92 -6.35 -5.26 1.72
C MET A 92 -4.99 -5.16 2.42
N MET A 93 -4.92 -5.30 3.75
CA MET A 93 -3.65 -5.31 4.49
C MET A 93 -2.74 -6.46 4.05
N ALA A 94 -3.29 -7.67 3.93
CA ALA A 94 -2.52 -8.85 3.54
C ALA A 94 -2.02 -8.79 2.09
N GLU A 95 -2.78 -8.17 1.19
CA GLU A 95 -2.37 -7.94 -0.20
C GLU A 95 -1.27 -6.86 -0.26
N GLN A 96 -1.49 -5.69 0.36
CA GLN A 96 -0.53 -4.59 0.34
C GLN A 96 0.78 -4.92 1.07
N GLU A 97 0.77 -5.76 2.11
CA GLU A 97 1.99 -6.23 2.76
C GLU A 97 2.88 -7.04 1.79
N LYS A 98 2.29 -7.92 0.98
CA LYS A 98 3.00 -8.68 -0.05
C LYS A 98 3.56 -7.76 -1.13
N GLU A 99 2.77 -6.78 -1.54
CA GLU A 99 3.18 -5.80 -2.55
C GLU A 99 4.33 -4.91 -2.05
N ILE A 100 4.30 -4.46 -0.79
CA ILE A 100 5.42 -3.75 -0.16
C ILE A 100 6.69 -4.60 -0.16
N ALA A 101 6.58 -5.88 0.23
CA ALA A 101 7.73 -6.78 0.24
C ALA A 101 8.32 -6.94 -1.17
N GLN A 102 7.47 -7.06 -2.19
CA GLN A 102 7.88 -7.16 -3.59
C GLN A 102 8.56 -5.88 -4.09
N LEU A 103 7.98 -4.71 -3.83
CA LEU A 103 8.55 -3.41 -4.19
C LEU A 103 9.91 -3.18 -3.54
N LYS A 104 10.06 -3.51 -2.25
CA LYS A 104 11.32 -3.43 -1.52
C LYS A 104 12.35 -4.44 -2.03
N GLY A 105 11.93 -5.65 -2.36
CA GLY A 105 12.79 -6.66 -2.96
C GLY A 105 13.40 -6.19 -4.28
N TRP A 106 12.59 -5.58 -5.16
CA TRP A 106 13.07 -4.99 -6.40
C TRP A 106 13.96 -3.75 -6.18
N LYS A 107 13.61 -2.92 -5.20
CA LYS A 107 14.43 -1.77 -4.81
C LYS A 107 15.83 -2.22 -4.39
N GLU A 108 15.92 -3.30 -3.62
CA GLU A 108 17.20 -3.88 -3.22
C GLU A 108 17.90 -4.53 -4.42
N GLN A 109 17.20 -5.33 -5.22
CA GLN A 109 17.78 -6.05 -6.35
C GLN A 109 18.43 -5.13 -7.41
N TRP A 110 17.80 -4.01 -7.75
CA TRP A 110 18.24 -3.16 -8.86
C TRP A 110 18.83 -1.81 -8.43
N TYR A 111 18.54 -1.37 -7.21
CA TYR A 111 18.99 -0.09 -6.68
C TYR A 111 19.58 -0.23 -5.27
N ALA A 112 20.23 -1.36 -4.98
CA ALA A 112 20.96 -1.64 -3.74
C ALA A 112 21.84 -0.45 -3.33
N GLY A 113 21.80 -0.11 -2.04
CA GLY A 113 22.59 0.99 -1.47
C GLY A 113 22.23 2.40 -1.96
N LYS A 114 21.28 2.56 -2.89
CA LYS A 114 20.75 3.87 -3.25
C LYS A 114 19.80 4.36 -2.16
N PRO A 115 19.94 5.60 -1.67
CA PRO A 115 19.02 6.16 -0.69
C PRO A 115 17.59 6.21 -1.25
N GLU A 116 16.59 6.13 -0.37
CA GLU A 116 15.18 6.24 -0.72
C GLU A 116 14.91 7.49 -1.55
N ALA A 117 14.10 7.36 -2.60
CA ALA A 117 13.79 8.39 -3.58
C ALA A 117 12.28 8.66 -3.67
N MET A 118 11.60 8.75 -2.52
CA MET A 118 10.17 9.06 -2.46
C MET A 118 9.86 10.38 -3.16
N ASN A 119 8.88 10.39 -4.05
CA ASN A 119 8.47 11.57 -4.81
C ASN A 119 7.01 11.91 -4.55
N MET A 120 6.78 12.83 -3.60
CA MET A 120 5.44 13.31 -3.23
C MET A 120 4.73 14.10 -4.35
N LYS A 121 5.45 14.45 -5.42
CA LYS A 121 4.89 15.09 -6.62
C LYS A 121 4.53 14.10 -7.72
N MET A 122 4.69 12.79 -7.49
CA MET A 122 4.29 11.78 -8.47
C MET A 122 2.77 11.90 -8.72
N PRO A 123 2.30 11.84 -9.98
CA PRO A 123 0.87 11.98 -10.29
C PRO A 123 0.02 10.99 -9.51
N GLY A 124 -1.05 11.46 -8.86
CA GLY A 124 -1.91 10.64 -8.01
C GLY A 124 -1.56 10.70 -6.51
N MET A 125 -0.29 10.92 -6.15
CA MET A 125 0.14 10.99 -4.75
C MET A 125 -0.52 12.15 -4.00
N PRO A 126 -0.53 13.41 -4.50
CA PRO A 126 -1.18 14.52 -3.79
C PRO A 126 -2.68 14.28 -3.57
N GLU A 127 -3.35 13.68 -4.56
CA GLU A 127 -4.78 13.36 -4.47
C GLU A 127 -5.06 12.25 -3.47
N SER A 128 -4.21 11.21 -3.40
CA SER A 128 -4.35 10.12 -2.41
C SER A 128 -4.20 10.59 -0.97
N MET A 129 -3.35 11.59 -0.72
CA MET A 129 -3.12 12.10 0.64
C MET A 129 -4.21 13.07 1.11
N LYS A 130 -5.04 13.57 0.19
CA LYS A 130 -6.04 14.60 0.50
C LYS A 130 -7.07 14.05 1.49
N GLY A 131 -7.09 14.61 2.70
CA GLY A 131 -8.04 14.25 3.76
C GLY A 131 -7.60 13.08 4.65
N MET A 132 -6.45 12.45 4.36
CA MET A 132 -5.92 11.33 5.15
C MET A 132 -5.34 11.78 6.51
N SER A 133 -5.03 13.06 6.66
CA SER A 133 -4.52 13.66 7.91
C SER A 133 -5.62 14.06 8.91
N SER A 134 -6.86 13.61 8.72
CA SER A 134 -7.95 14.10 9.56
C SER A 134 -8.05 13.34 10.88
N GLU A 135 -7.86 14.06 11.99
CA GLU A 135 -8.22 13.66 13.37
C GLU A 135 -9.65 13.09 13.47
N LYS A 136 -10.49 13.43 12.48
CA LYS A 136 -11.84 12.93 12.28
C LYS A 136 -11.89 11.40 12.16
N LEU A 137 -10.98 10.77 11.40
CA LEU A 137 -10.99 9.31 11.25
C LEU A 137 -10.62 8.61 12.56
N THR A 138 -9.62 9.14 13.27
CA THR A 138 -9.14 8.54 14.53
C THR A 138 -10.17 8.62 15.66
N SER A 139 -11.08 9.61 15.60
CA SER A 139 -12.12 9.87 16.59
C SER A 139 -13.49 9.27 16.24
N ALA A 140 -13.77 8.99 14.96
CA ALA A 140 -15.02 8.38 14.52
C ALA A 140 -15.13 6.90 14.96
N LYS A 141 -16.37 6.44 15.18
CA LYS A 141 -16.72 5.03 15.45
C LYS A 141 -18.02 4.64 14.75
N GLY A 142 -18.27 3.34 14.64
CA GLY A 142 -19.48 2.77 14.04
C GLY A 142 -19.70 3.25 12.60
N GLU A 143 -20.96 3.51 12.25
CA GLU A 143 -21.33 3.90 10.88
C GLU A 143 -20.61 5.17 10.38
N GLN A 144 -20.32 6.13 11.28
CA GLN A 144 -19.57 7.33 10.91
C GLN A 144 -18.14 6.99 10.50
N PHE A 145 -17.48 6.07 11.23
CA PHE A 145 -16.15 5.58 10.87
C PHE A 145 -16.20 4.84 9.52
N ASP A 146 -17.17 3.95 9.33
CA ASP A 146 -17.31 3.17 8.09
C ASP A 146 -17.37 4.08 6.86
N ARG A 147 -18.21 5.12 6.93
CA ARG A 147 -18.38 6.08 5.84
C ARG A 147 -17.10 6.86 5.56
N GLN A 148 -16.44 7.35 6.61
CA GLN A 148 -15.19 8.11 6.45
C GLN A 148 -14.05 7.25 5.92
N PHE A 149 -13.89 6.03 6.45
CA PHE A 149 -12.88 5.09 6.00
C PHE A 149 -13.05 4.77 4.51
N VAL A 150 -14.27 4.41 4.09
CA VAL A 150 -14.53 4.05 2.69
C VAL A 150 -14.34 5.25 1.76
N ASP A 151 -14.74 6.45 2.17
CA ASP A 151 -14.51 7.67 1.37
C ASP A 151 -13.02 7.98 1.18
N MET A 152 -12.25 7.93 2.26
CA MET A 152 -10.81 8.18 2.22
C MET A 152 -10.07 7.10 1.45
N MET A 153 -10.38 5.84 1.71
CA MET A 153 -9.72 4.71 1.04
C MET A 153 -10.05 4.68 -0.46
N THR A 154 -11.27 5.10 -0.84
CA THR A 154 -11.63 5.29 -2.26
C THR A 154 -10.75 6.33 -2.95
N GLN A 155 -10.50 7.49 -2.33
CA GLN A 155 -9.63 8.51 -2.93
C GLN A 155 -8.17 8.06 -2.94
N HIS A 156 -7.74 7.40 -1.86
CA HIS A 156 -6.40 6.82 -1.75
C HIS A 156 -6.12 5.85 -2.91
N HIS A 157 -7.04 4.91 -3.16
CA HIS A 157 -6.93 3.93 -4.24
C HIS A 157 -6.98 4.58 -5.63
N LYS A 158 -7.81 5.60 -5.83
CA LYS A 158 -7.84 6.36 -7.10
C LYS A 158 -6.50 7.02 -7.43
N GLY A 159 -5.81 7.57 -6.43
CA GLY A 159 -4.47 8.11 -6.66
C GLY A 159 -3.41 7.02 -6.87
N ALA A 160 -3.51 5.84 -6.24
CA ALA A 160 -2.66 4.68 -6.56
C ALA A 160 -2.82 4.26 -8.02
N ILE A 161 -4.06 4.16 -8.51
CA ILE A 161 -4.38 3.85 -9.90
C ILE A 161 -3.74 4.87 -10.84
N LYS A 162 -3.92 6.17 -10.57
CA LYS A 162 -3.33 7.24 -11.39
C LYS A 162 -1.80 7.18 -11.38
N MET A 163 -1.20 6.90 -10.22
CA MET A 163 0.24 6.76 -10.06
C MET A 163 0.78 5.60 -10.89
N ALA A 164 0.19 4.42 -10.76
CA ALA A 164 0.57 3.23 -11.50
C ALA A 164 0.38 3.38 -13.02
N GLN A 165 -0.77 3.92 -13.46
CA GLN A 165 -1.03 4.20 -14.89
C GLN A 165 -0.01 5.17 -15.48
N THR A 166 0.34 6.21 -14.74
CA THR A 166 1.31 7.22 -15.20
C THR A 166 2.74 6.68 -15.19
N ALA A 167 3.04 5.77 -14.27
CA ALA A 167 4.36 5.20 -14.13
C ALA A 167 4.64 4.10 -15.16
N ALA A 168 3.68 3.21 -15.41
CA ALA A 168 3.81 2.03 -16.28
C ALA A 168 4.62 2.25 -17.58
N PRO A 169 4.36 3.29 -18.41
CA PRO A 169 5.12 3.49 -19.65
C PRO A 169 6.58 3.93 -19.44
N LYS A 170 6.95 4.37 -18.25
CA LYS A 170 8.28 4.91 -17.88
C LYS A 170 9.14 3.92 -17.10
N LEU A 171 8.54 2.81 -16.66
CA LEU A 171 9.24 1.77 -15.91
C LEU A 171 10.25 1.06 -16.82
N GLN A 172 11.30 0.53 -16.23
CA GLN A 172 12.41 -0.12 -16.94
C GLN A 172 12.20 -1.63 -16.98
N HIS A 173 11.92 -2.23 -15.82
CA HIS A 173 11.81 -3.68 -15.68
C HIS A 173 10.40 -4.18 -15.98
N ALA A 174 10.31 -5.34 -16.66
CA ALA A 174 9.04 -5.90 -17.11
C ALA A 174 8.16 -6.32 -15.94
N GLU A 175 8.76 -6.80 -14.87
CA GLU A 175 8.12 -7.25 -13.64
C GLU A 175 7.44 -6.08 -12.92
N VAL A 176 8.07 -4.91 -12.90
CA VAL A 176 7.49 -3.70 -12.28
C VAL A 176 6.35 -3.15 -13.15
N LYS A 177 6.47 -3.23 -14.48
CA LYS A 177 5.37 -2.88 -15.40
C LYS A 177 4.16 -3.78 -15.20
N GLU A 178 4.39 -5.09 -15.12
CA GLU A 178 3.33 -6.06 -14.89
C GLU A 178 2.65 -5.82 -13.55
N PHE A 179 3.44 -5.55 -12.51
CA PHE A 179 2.91 -5.15 -11.20
C PHE A 179 2.07 -3.87 -11.27
N ALA A 180 2.57 -2.81 -11.91
CA ALA A 180 1.82 -1.56 -12.03
C ALA A 180 0.46 -1.78 -12.73
N ASN A 181 0.43 -2.60 -13.78
CA ASN A 181 -0.81 -2.94 -14.48
C ASN A 181 -1.76 -3.79 -13.61
N LYS A 182 -1.24 -4.79 -12.89
CA LYS A 182 -2.04 -5.60 -11.96
C LYS A 182 -2.60 -4.77 -10.81
N LEU A 183 -1.79 -3.87 -10.25
CA LEU A 183 -2.20 -2.95 -9.19
C LEU A 183 -3.39 -2.08 -9.65
N VAL A 184 -3.34 -1.54 -10.87
CA VAL A 184 -4.46 -0.78 -11.45
C VAL A 184 -5.75 -1.61 -11.46
N GLU A 185 -5.69 -2.85 -11.92
CA GLU A 185 -6.87 -3.71 -12.02
C GLU A 185 -7.41 -4.14 -10.66
N MET A 186 -6.53 -4.45 -9.69
CA MET A 186 -6.92 -4.81 -8.33
C MET A 186 -7.56 -3.62 -7.60
N GLN A 187 -6.92 -2.46 -7.62
CA GLN A 187 -7.40 -1.26 -6.93
C GLN A 187 -8.72 -0.74 -7.55
N LYS A 188 -8.95 -0.93 -8.86
CA LYS A 188 -10.26 -0.66 -9.48
C LYS A 188 -11.37 -1.54 -8.90
N LYS A 189 -11.09 -2.83 -8.65
CA LYS A 189 -12.06 -3.76 -8.06
C LYS A 189 -12.38 -3.35 -6.62
N GLU A 190 -11.39 -2.96 -5.84
CA GLU A 190 -11.59 -2.45 -4.47
C GLU A 190 -12.39 -1.14 -4.46
N VAL A 191 -12.12 -0.21 -5.38
CA VAL A 191 -12.93 1.00 -5.56
C VAL A 191 -14.38 0.68 -5.92
N ALA A 192 -14.60 -0.29 -6.81
CA ALA A 192 -15.95 -0.73 -7.16
C ALA A 192 -16.67 -1.35 -5.94
N HIS A 193 -15.98 -2.20 -5.19
CA HIS A 193 -16.51 -2.82 -3.97
C HIS A 193 -16.88 -1.78 -2.91
N MET A 194 -16.03 -0.77 -2.72
CA MET A 194 -16.32 0.38 -1.86
C MET A 194 -17.54 1.19 -2.32
N ALA A 195 -17.71 1.37 -3.63
CA ALA A 195 -18.90 2.02 -4.16
C ALA A 195 -20.18 1.23 -3.88
N GLU A 196 -20.14 -0.10 -3.97
CA GLU A 196 -21.27 -0.96 -3.61
C GLU A 196 -21.60 -0.89 -2.10
N MET A 197 -20.59 -0.85 -1.23
CA MET A 197 -20.82 -0.60 0.21
C MET A 197 -21.56 0.71 0.43
N LYS A 198 -21.12 1.80 -0.20
CA LYS A 198 -21.77 3.11 -0.06
C LYS A 198 -23.23 3.09 -0.51
N LYS A 199 -23.54 2.38 -1.60
CA LYS A 199 -24.93 2.20 -2.07
C LYS A 199 -25.77 1.44 -1.04
N SER A 200 -25.22 0.38 -0.45
CA SER A 200 -25.92 -0.42 0.55
C SER A 200 -26.32 0.39 1.79
N TRP A 201 -25.53 1.39 2.17
CA TRP A 201 -25.82 2.28 3.30
C TRP A 201 -26.81 3.41 2.98
N ALA A 202 -27.10 3.67 1.70
CA ALA A 202 -28.06 4.68 1.26
C ALA A 202 -29.46 4.08 1.06
N ALA A 203 -29.58 2.75 0.99
CA ALA A 203 -30.86 2.07 0.92
C ALA A 203 -31.61 2.19 2.27
N PRO A 204 -32.93 2.42 2.28
CA PRO A 204 -33.70 2.41 3.51
C PRO A 204 -33.56 1.05 4.19
N LYS A 205 -33.28 1.05 5.50
CA LYS A 205 -33.33 -0.17 6.32
C LYS A 205 -34.79 -0.65 6.31
N LYS A 206 -35.03 -1.86 5.78
CA LYS A 206 -36.35 -2.50 5.78
C LYS A 206 -36.76 -2.90 7.20
#